data_AF-A0A7S3JB07-F1
#
_entry.id   AF-A0A7S3JB07-F1
#
_cell.length_a   1.000
_cell.length_b   1.000
_cell.length_c   1.000
_cell.angle_alpha   90.00
_cell.angle_beta   90.00
_cell.angle_gamma   90.00
#
_symmetry.space_group_name_H-M   'P 1'
#
loop_
_entity.id
_entity.type
_entity.pdbx_description
1 polymer ?
#
loop_
_entity_poly.entity_id
_entity_poly.type
_entity_poly.pdbx_seq_one_letter_code
_entity_poly.pdbx_strand_id
1 'polypeptide(L)'
;MTCKGTPGYMAPEMININGFNFVTNQKSHRLFSSNGYSGVQTDVFALGVILFGMFLGRPPFKMADINDPFYRMIFCQQIKEFWEPWDSFAAQSNFEIPDDFKDLFIAMVTFNPLMRLSINEVLSSKWMQRVTPSGKQVGEYMEAIKVKIEEFEAEQRTLIEKLMKSKLSANKKLTEEVKEEISVDE
;
A
#
# COMPACT_ATOMS: atom_id res chain seq x y z
N MET A 1 20.97 11.07 12.79
CA MET A 1 20.88 9.79 12.05
C MET A 1 19.65 9.86 11.17
N THR A 2 19.81 9.98 9.86
CA THR A 2 18.71 9.93 8.89
C THR A 2 18.39 8.48 8.59
N CYS A 3 17.20 8.03 9.00
CA CYS A 3 16.70 6.68 8.74
C CYS A 3 16.53 6.52 7.20
N LYS A 4 17.19 5.52 6.59
CA LYS A 4 17.31 5.34 5.12
C LYS A 4 16.23 4.44 4.47
N GLY A 5 15.12 4.17 5.14
CA GLY A 5 14.04 3.33 4.59
C GLY A 5 13.00 4.13 3.79
N THR A 6 12.21 3.45 2.96
CA THR A 6 11.00 4.04 2.37
C THR A 6 9.95 4.21 3.47
N PRO A 7 9.45 5.43 3.75
CA PRO A 7 8.66 5.74 4.94
C PRO A 7 7.42 4.86 5.16
N GLY A 8 6.80 4.36 4.08
CA GLY A 8 5.62 3.50 4.16
C GLY A 8 5.84 2.14 4.81
N TYR A 9 7.08 1.65 4.87
CA TYR A 9 7.43 0.36 5.49
C TYR A 9 8.07 0.53 6.87
N MET A 10 8.34 1.75 7.30
CA MET A 10 8.93 2.00 8.60
C MET A 10 7.91 1.76 9.71
N ALA A 11 8.33 1.02 10.74
CA ALA A 11 7.58 0.91 11.97
C ALA A 11 7.45 2.27 12.68
N PRO A 12 6.38 2.53 13.44
CA PRO A 12 6.15 3.83 14.09
C PRO A 12 7.29 4.23 15.02
N GLU A 13 7.93 3.27 15.70
CA GLU A 13 9.07 3.53 16.58
C GLU A 13 10.35 3.99 15.84
N MET A 14 10.42 3.81 14.52
CA MET A 14 11.54 4.22 13.66
C MET A 14 11.36 5.62 13.08
N ILE A 15 10.13 6.12 13.06
CA ILE A 15 9.77 7.42 12.49
C ILE A 15 10.04 8.47 13.57
N ASN A 16 11.28 8.98 13.56
CA ASN A 16 11.75 9.94 14.54
C ASN A 16 10.89 11.21 14.48
N ILE A 17 10.16 11.47 15.58
CA ILE A 17 9.22 12.57 15.78
C ILE A 17 10.00 13.89 15.68
N ASN A 18 9.98 14.52 14.51
CA ASN A 18 10.44 15.90 14.32
C ASN A 18 9.43 16.89 14.95
N GLY A 19 9.35 16.90 16.28
CA GLY A 19 8.90 18.08 17.03
C GLY A 19 7.56 18.02 17.78
N PHE A 20 6.76 16.94 17.70
CA PHE A 20 5.54 16.83 18.52
C PHE A 20 5.76 15.93 19.74
N ASN A 21 6.33 16.53 20.78
CA ASN A 21 6.44 15.93 22.10
C ASN A 21 5.06 15.79 22.76
N PHE A 22 4.36 14.66 22.55
CA PHE A 22 3.30 14.26 23.49
C PHE A 22 3.90 13.76 24.82
N VAL A 23 5.23 13.67 24.90
CA VAL A 23 5.96 12.87 25.88
C VAL A 23 7.14 13.66 26.47
N THR A 24 7.05 15.00 26.58
CA THR A 24 7.96 15.81 27.42
C THR A 24 7.38 15.97 28.82
N ASN A 25 7.33 14.88 29.56
CA ASN A 25 7.69 14.94 30.96
C ASN A 25 8.72 13.82 31.14
N GLN A 26 9.90 14.13 31.67
CA GLN A 26 11.15 13.35 31.62
C GLN A 26 11.08 11.88 32.15
N LYS A 27 9.89 11.34 32.44
CA LYS A 27 9.63 9.95 32.84
C LYS A 27 9.46 8.97 31.70
N SER A 28 9.17 9.43 30.49
CA SER A 28 8.85 8.56 29.35
C SER A 28 9.98 8.44 28.32
N HIS A 29 11.02 9.25 28.45
CA HIS A 29 12.37 8.94 27.95
C HIS A 29 12.96 7.67 28.62
N ARG A 30 12.28 7.11 29.63
CA ARG A 30 12.65 5.85 30.30
C ARG A 30 11.75 4.67 29.94
N LEU A 31 10.82 4.80 28.99
CA LEU A 31 10.10 3.65 28.43
C LEU A 31 10.80 3.10 27.17
N PHE A 32 11.47 3.97 26.43
CA PHE A 32 12.37 3.60 25.33
C PHE A 32 13.80 3.77 25.84
N SER A 33 14.28 2.73 26.51
CA SER A 33 15.60 2.69 27.17
C SER A 33 16.74 3.09 26.25
N SER A 34 17.87 3.40 26.88
CA SER A 34 19.24 3.50 26.38
C SER A 34 19.76 2.39 25.44
N ASN A 35 18.88 1.57 24.82
CA ASN A 35 19.18 0.34 24.10
C ASN A 35 18.54 0.24 22.68
N GLY A 36 18.05 1.33 22.09
CA GLY A 36 17.53 1.31 20.71
C GLY A 36 16.19 0.58 20.53
N TYR A 37 15.67 0.56 19.31
CA TYR A 37 14.45 -0.15 18.92
C TYR A 37 14.73 -1.64 18.70
N SER A 38 13.71 -2.50 18.79
CA SER A 38 13.83 -3.91 18.44
C SER A 38 13.80 -4.10 16.93
N GLY A 39 14.93 -4.41 16.31
CA GLY A 39 15.00 -4.68 14.86
C GLY A 39 14.04 -5.79 14.42
N VAL A 40 13.90 -6.85 15.22
CA VAL A 40 13.00 -7.97 14.93
C VAL A 40 11.54 -7.52 14.88
N GLN A 41 11.08 -6.70 15.84
CA GLN A 41 9.70 -6.22 15.82
C GLN A 41 9.48 -5.23 14.68
N THR A 42 10.47 -4.39 14.36
CA THR A 42 10.43 -3.51 13.19
C THR A 42 10.28 -4.32 11.90
N ASP A 43 10.99 -5.43 11.76
CA ASP A 43 10.89 -6.30 10.58
C ASP A 43 9.52 -6.98 10.48
N VAL A 44 8.92 -7.41 11.60
CA VAL A 44 7.54 -7.94 11.61
C VAL A 44 6.53 -6.90 11.13
N PHE A 45 6.70 -5.64 11.56
CA PHE A 45 5.83 -4.55 11.09
C PHE A 45 5.97 -4.36 9.58
N ALA A 46 7.20 -4.25 9.09
CA ALA A 46 7.47 -4.08 7.66
C ALA A 46 6.93 -5.27 6.85
N LEU A 47 7.06 -6.50 7.36
CA LEU A 47 6.49 -7.70 6.78
C LEU A 47 4.97 -7.61 6.68
N GLY A 48 4.27 -7.09 7.69
CA GLY A 48 2.82 -6.88 7.67
C GLY A 48 2.39 -5.90 6.56
N VAL A 49 3.14 -4.82 6.37
CA VAL A 49 2.89 -3.84 5.29
C VAL A 49 3.12 -4.47 3.91
N ILE A 50 4.21 -5.23 3.75
CA ILE A 50 4.52 -5.93 2.49
C ILE A 50 3.42 -6.95 2.18
N LEU A 51 3.02 -7.74 3.17
CA LEU A 51 1.99 -8.77 3.04
C LEU A 51 0.66 -8.16 2.59
N PHE A 52 0.27 -7.04 3.20
CA PHE A 52 -0.90 -6.28 2.77
C PHE A 52 -0.80 -5.83 1.31
N GLY A 53 0.35 -5.29 0.93
CA GLY A 53 0.62 -4.88 -0.45
C GLY A 53 0.56 -6.04 -1.45
N MET A 54 1.04 -7.23 -1.07
CA MET A 54 0.94 -8.42 -1.91
C MET A 54 -0.51 -8.91 -2.07
N PHE A 55 -1.32 -8.78 -1.02
CA PHE A 55 -2.70 -9.27 -1.02
C PHE A 55 -3.67 -8.34 -1.76
N LEU A 56 -3.56 -7.03 -1.53
CA LEU A 56 -4.48 -6.02 -2.08
C LEU A 56 -3.89 -5.22 -3.25
N GLY A 57 -2.61 -5.42 -3.57
CA GLY A 57 -1.90 -4.69 -4.62
C GLY A 57 -1.62 -3.22 -4.29
N ARG A 58 -1.88 -2.77 -3.06
CA ARG A 58 -1.75 -1.38 -2.61
C ARG A 58 -1.21 -1.31 -1.17
N PRO A 59 -0.41 -0.30 -0.82
CA PRO A 59 0.03 -0.12 0.56
C PRO A 59 -1.13 0.29 1.48
N PRO A 60 -1.16 -0.14 2.76
CA PRO A 60 -2.23 0.16 3.70
C PRO A 60 -2.28 1.62 4.14
N PHE A 61 -1.14 2.30 4.14
CA PHE A 61 -0.95 3.71 4.51
C PHE A 61 0.34 4.24 3.88
N LYS A 62 0.53 5.57 3.86
CA LYS A 62 1.76 6.18 3.31
C LYS A 62 2.91 6.13 4.29
N MET A 63 2.62 6.23 5.57
CA MET A 63 3.59 6.21 6.66
C MET A 63 2.89 5.79 7.95
N ALA A 64 3.60 5.05 8.81
CA ALA A 64 3.10 4.61 10.11
C ALA A 64 3.13 5.74 11.16
N ASP A 65 2.48 6.86 10.86
CA ASP A 65 2.40 8.06 11.71
C ASP A 65 0.94 8.41 12.01
N ILE A 66 0.67 9.01 13.16
CA ILE A 66 -0.67 9.45 13.59
C ILE A 66 -1.28 10.51 12.67
N ASN A 67 -0.45 11.19 11.88
CA ASN A 67 -0.91 12.13 10.86
C ASN A 67 -1.49 11.41 9.63
N ASP A 68 -1.07 10.17 9.36
CA ASP A 68 -1.65 9.35 8.30
C ASP A 68 -3.07 8.92 8.72
N PRO A 69 -4.11 9.25 7.94
CA PRO A 69 -5.49 8.95 8.31
C PRO A 69 -5.77 7.47 8.54
N PHE A 70 -5.16 6.59 7.74
CA PHE A 70 -5.37 5.14 7.82
C PHE A 70 -4.64 4.56 9.02
N TYR A 71 -3.38 4.95 9.23
CA TYR A 71 -2.64 4.47 10.39
C TYR A 71 -3.21 5.01 11.71
N ARG A 72 -3.74 6.23 11.72
CA ARG A 72 -4.47 6.78 12.87
C ARG A 72 -5.67 5.93 13.27
N MET A 73 -6.42 5.37 12.31
CA MET A 73 -7.55 4.47 12.61
C MET A 73 -7.07 3.23 13.36
N ILE A 74 -5.96 2.62 12.93
CA ILE A 74 -5.34 1.48 13.62
C ILE A 74 -4.90 1.89 15.03
N PHE A 75 -4.23 3.03 15.17
CA PHE A 75 -3.77 3.56 16.46
C PHE A 75 -4.92 3.82 17.43
N CYS A 76 -6.03 4.38 16.95
CA CYS A 76 -7.24 4.68 17.72
C CYS A 76 -8.17 3.47 17.90
N GLN A 77 -7.77 2.26 17.48
CA GLN A 77 -8.58 1.03 17.50
C GLN A 77 -9.91 1.12 16.72
N GLN A 78 -9.97 2.00 15.73
CA GLN A 78 -11.06 2.12 14.75
C GLN A 78 -10.84 1.12 13.61
N ILE A 79 -10.79 -0.16 13.97
CA ILE A 79 -10.39 -1.23 13.04
C ILE A 79 -11.43 -1.44 11.94
N LYS A 80 -12.73 -1.25 12.24
CA LYS A 80 -13.79 -1.39 11.25
C LYS A 80 -13.69 -0.32 10.18
N GLU A 81 -13.50 0.93 10.62
CA GLU A 81 -13.35 2.11 9.78
C GLU A 81 -12.09 2.03 8.92
N PHE A 82 -11.02 1.40 9.42
CA PHE A 82 -9.85 1.09 8.61
C PHE A 82 -10.18 0.13 7.46
N TRP A 83 -10.97 -0.92 7.69
CA TRP A 83 -11.28 -1.95 6.68
C TRP A 83 -12.38 -1.57 5.68
N GLU A 84 -13.33 -0.72 6.05
CA GLU A 84 -14.43 -0.26 5.17
C GLU A 84 -13.99 0.12 3.74
N PRO A 85 -13.01 1.01 3.54
CA PRO A 85 -12.56 1.37 2.18
C PRO A 85 -11.90 0.21 1.44
N TRP A 86 -11.22 -0.71 2.15
CA TRP A 86 -10.60 -1.90 1.55
C TRP A 86 -11.63 -2.96 1.17
N ASP A 87 -12.65 -3.16 1.99
CA ASP A 87 -13.76 -4.06 1.70
C ASP A 87 -14.56 -3.57 0.49
N SER A 88 -14.80 -2.26 0.39
CA SER A 88 -15.43 -1.66 -0.81
C SER A 88 -14.58 -1.85 -2.07
N PHE A 89 -13.26 -1.65 -1.98
CA PHE A 89 -12.33 -1.90 -3.08
C PHE A 89 -12.28 -3.37 -3.51
N ALA A 90 -12.25 -4.29 -2.55
CA ALA A 90 -12.27 -5.73 -2.80
C ALA A 90 -13.59 -6.13 -3.50
N ALA A 91 -14.73 -5.66 -2.99
CA ALA A 91 -16.05 -5.94 -3.57
C ALA A 91 -16.17 -5.46 -5.03
N GLN A 92 -15.63 -4.27 -5.34
CA GLN A 92 -15.56 -3.77 -6.73
C GLN A 92 -14.72 -4.66 -7.66
N SER A 93 -13.76 -5.38 -7.10
CA SER A 93 -12.89 -6.31 -7.81
C SER A 93 -13.41 -7.76 -7.77
N ASN A 94 -14.66 -7.96 -7.33
CA ASN A 94 -15.29 -9.28 -7.12
C ASN A 94 -14.44 -10.21 -6.23
N PHE A 95 -13.89 -9.63 -5.18
CA PHE A 95 -12.99 -10.27 -4.21
C PHE A 95 -13.45 -9.95 -2.79
N GLU A 96 -13.08 -10.80 -1.82
CA GLU A 96 -13.39 -10.62 -0.40
C GLU A 96 -12.13 -10.73 0.43
N ILE A 97 -11.99 -9.86 1.42
CA ILE A 97 -10.88 -9.87 2.38
C ILE A 97 -11.27 -10.74 3.57
N PRO A 98 -10.64 -11.91 3.78
CA PRO A 98 -11.00 -12.80 4.88
C PRO A 98 -10.70 -12.20 6.25
N ASP A 99 -11.56 -12.45 7.23
CA ASP A 99 -11.39 -11.89 8.58
C ASP A 99 -10.09 -12.33 9.27
N ASP A 100 -9.64 -13.56 9.07
CA ASP A 100 -8.36 -14.03 9.65
C ASP A 100 -7.13 -13.34 9.06
N PHE A 101 -7.20 -12.88 7.80
CA PHE A 101 -6.20 -12.00 7.22
C PHE A 101 -6.24 -10.63 7.89
N LYS A 102 -7.44 -10.07 8.09
CA LYS A 102 -7.61 -8.77 8.74
C LYS A 102 -7.02 -8.78 10.15
N ASP A 103 -7.35 -9.81 10.92
CA ASP A 103 -6.84 -10.03 12.27
C ASP A 103 -5.30 -10.14 12.29
N LEU A 104 -4.74 -10.97 11.40
CA LEU A 104 -3.29 -11.14 11.29
C LEU A 104 -2.60 -9.81 10.98
N PHE A 105 -3.10 -9.07 9.98
CA PHE A 105 -2.52 -7.80 9.57
C PHE A 105 -2.48 -6.81 10.74
N ILE A 106 -3.61 -6.57 11.42
CA ILE A 106 -3.68 -5.62 12.54
C ILE A 106 -2.73 -6.01 13.67
N ALA A 107 -2.60 -7.31 13.96
CA ALA A 107 -1.70 -7.81 14.98
C ALA A 107 -0.20 -7.66 14.60
N MET A 108 0.14 -7.66 13.31
CA MET A 108 1.49 -7.39 12.80
C MET A 108 1.84 -5.89 12.75
N VAL A 109 0.87 -5.02 12.47
CA VAL A 109 1.10 -3.57 12.36
C VAL A 109 0.67 -2.77 13.59
N THR A 110 0.51 -3.44 14.73
CA THR A 110 0.19 -2.80 15.99
C THR A 110 1.28 -1.80 16.41
N PHE A 111 0.85 -0.65 16.93
CA PHE A 111 1.73 0.46 17.29
C PHE A 111 2.77 0.08 18.35
N ASN A 112 2.34 -0.58 19.43
CA ASN A 112 3.24 -0.98 20.49
C ASN A 112 4.02 -2.26 20.07
N PRO A 113 5.35 -2.22 19.93
CA PRO A 113 6.14 -3.38 19.52
C PRO A 113 6.05 -4.54 20.51
N LEU A 114 5.70 -4.31 21.78
CA LEU A 114 5.51 -5.39 22.77
C LEU A 114 4.19 -6.14 22.60
N MET A 115 3.21 -5.52 21.95
CA MET A 115 1.90 -6.14 21.67
C MET A 115 1.84 -6.74 20.25
N ARG A 116 2.84 -6.43 19.42
CA ARG A 116 2.98 -6.90 18.06
C ARG A 116 3.36 -8.39 18.07
N LEU A 117 2.74 -9.18 17.20
CA LEU A 117 3.05 -10.62 17.10
C LEU A 117 4.55 -10.84 16.89
N SER A 118 5.06 -11.90 17.49
CA SER A 118 6.34 -12.50 17.11
C SER A 118 6.20 -13.26 15.80
N ILE A 119 7.32 -13.49 15.11
CA ILE A 119 7.32 -14.26 13.86
C ILE A 119 6.75 -15.68 14.02
N ASN A 120 6.95 -16.31 15.17
CA ASN A 120 6.39 -17.64 15.45
C ASN A 120 4.87 -17.61 15.56
N GLU A 121 4.32 -16.56 16.17
CA GLU A 121 2.87 -16.37 16.26
C GLU A 121 2.26 -16.02 14.89
N VAL A 122 2.96 -15.23 14.08
CA VAL A 122 2.58 -14.97 12.68
C VAL A 122 2.43 -16.28 11.90
N LEU A 123 3.45 -17.14 11.94
CA LEU A 123 3.44 -18.45 11.26
C LEU A 123 2.35 -19.40 11.81
N SER A 124 1.98 -19.24 13.08
CA SER A 124 0.95 -20.05 13.73
C SER A 124 -0.47 -19.49 13.54
N SER A 125 -0.62 -18.34 12.86
CA SER A 125 -1.93 -17.72 12.64
C SER A 125 -2.84 -18.55 11.73
N LYS A 126 -4.15 -18.40 11.91
CA LYS A 126 -5.17 -19.10 11.10
C LYS A 126 -4.95 -18.90 9.59
N TRP A 127 -4.59 -17.67 9.20
CA TRP A 127 -4.34 -17.33 7.81
C TRP A 127 -3.14 -18.08 7.23
N MET A 128 -2.03 -18.19 7.98
CA MET A 128 -0.83 -18.93 7.55
C MET A 128 -1.04 -20.45 7.49
N GLN A 129 -2.02 -20.97 8.22
CA GLN A 129 -2.35 -22.40 8.24
C GLN A 129 -3.36 -22.82 7.16
N ARG A 130 -3.76 -21.89 6.28
CA ARG A 130 -4.65 -22.20 5.15
C ARG A 130 -3.96 -23.13 4.15
N VAL A 131 -4.79 -23.85 3.40
CA VAL A 131 -4.31 -24.69 2.29
C VAL A 131 -3.64 -23.78 1.26
N THR A 132 -2.38 -24.07 0.97
CA THR A 132 -1.61 -23.36 -0.05
C THR A 132 -1.58 -24.16 -1.35
N PRO A 133 -1.68 -23.49 -2.50
CA PRO A 133 -1.53 -24.17 -3.78
C PRO A 133 -0.11 -24.73 -3.91
N SER A 134 0.00 -25.89 -4.58
CA SER A 134 1.30 -26.46 -4.93
C SER A 134 2.05 -25.54 -5.90
N GLY A 135 3.39 -25.65 -5.91
CA GLY A 135 4.21 -24.85 -6.83
C GLY A 135 3.83 -25.03 -8.30
N LYS A 136 3.33 -26.22 -8.70
CA LYS A 136 2.83 -26.47 -10.05
C LYS A 136 1.58 -25.63 -10.36
N GLN A 137 0.60 -25.63 -9.44
CA GLN A 137 -0.64 -24.84 -9.61
C GLN A 137 -0.34 -23.34 -9.67
N VAL A 138 0.61 -22.86 -8.85
CA VAL A 138 1.07 -21.47 -8.91
C VAL A 138 1.70 -21.16 -10.26
N GLY A 139 2.57 -22.05 -10.78
CA GLY A 139 3.19 -21.88 -12.09
C GLY A 139 2.17 -21.79 -13.23
N GLU A 140 1.20 -22.70 -13.26
CA GLU A 140 0.11 -22.70 -14.26
C GLU A 140 -0.72 -21.41 -14.19
N TYR A 141 -1.03 -20.94 -12.97
CA TYR A 141 -1.77 -19.70 -12.76
C TYR A 141 -1.00 -18.46 -13.20
N MET A 142 0.30 -18.39 -12.89
CA MET A 142 1.17 -17.26 -13.28
C MET A 142 1.33 -17.16 -14.79
N GLU A 143 1.44 -18.29 -15.50
CA GLU A 143 1.49 -18.27 -16.97
C GLU A 143 0.18 -17.75 -17.56
N ALA A 144 -0.97 -18.17 -17.01
CA ALA A 144 -2.27 -17.65 -17.43
C ALA A 144 -2.42 -16.14 -17.16
N ILE A 145 -1.87 -15.64 -16.05
CA ILE A 145 -1.83 -14.19 -15.77
C ILE A 145 -0.97 -13.46 -16.80
N LYS A 146 0.20 -14.00 -17.12
CA LYS A 146 1.16 -13.37 -18.03
C LYS A 146 0.51 -13.08 -19.39
N VAL A 147 -0.22 -14.05 -19.95
CA VAL A 147 -0.97 -13.87 -21.21
C VAL A 147 -1.98 -12.72 -21.10
N LYS A 148 -2.76 -12.66 -20.02
CA LYS A 148 -3.75 -11.58 -19.82
C LYS A 148 -3.10 -10.20 -19.69
N ILE A 149 -1.93 -10.12 -19.04
CA ILE A 149 -1.18 -8.87 -18.92
C ILE A 149 -0.70 -8.43 -20.30
N GLU A 150 -0.15 -9.34 -21.10
CA GLU A 150 0.30 -9.05 -22.47
C GLU A 150 -0.85 -8.57 -23.37
N GLU A 151 -2.02 -9.22 -23.29
CA GLU A 151 -3.25 -8.80 -23.98
C GLU A 151 -3.70 -7.40 -23.55
N PHE A 152 -3.80 -7.16 -22.24
CA PHE A 152 -4.19 -5.85 -21.70
C PHE A 152 -3.22 -4.75 -22.11
N GLU A 153 -1.91 -5.00 -22.03
CA GLU A 153 -0.89 -4.04 -22.47
C GLU A 153 -0.98 -3.74 -23.97
N ALA A 154 -1.24 -4.75 -24.81
CA ALA A 154 -1.44 -4.55 -26.23
C ALA A 154 -2.66 -3.65 -26.50
N GLU A 155 -3.78 -3.92 -25.84
CA GLU A 155 -4.99 -3.10 -25.94
C GLU A 155 -4.72 -1.64 -25.54
N GLN A 156 -4.06 -1.42 -24.40
CA GLN A 156 -3.71 -0.07 -23.94
C GLN A 156 -2.80 0.66 -24.94
N ARG A 157 -1.81 -0.02 -25.53
CA ARG A 157 -0.94 0.58 -26.56
C ARG A 157 -1.76 1.04 -27.77
N THR A 158 -2.69 0.21 -28.26
CA THR A 158 -3.53 0.59 -29.40
C THR A 158 -4.45 1.78 -29.08
N LEU A 159 -4.97 1.84 -27.85
CA LEU A 159 -5.83 2.93 -27.41
C LEU A 159 -5.05 4.25 -27.31
N ILE A 160 -3.84 4.20 -26.74
CA ILE A 160 -2.94 5.35 -26.66
C ILE A 160 -2.58 5.86 -28.06
N GLU A 161 -2.28 4.95 -29.00
CA GLU A 161 -1.97 5.34 -30.39
C GLU A 161 -3.15 6.03 -31.08
N LYS A 162 -4.37 5.50 -30.91
CA LYS A 162 -5.60 6.13 -31.43
C LYS A 162 -5.83 7.52 -30.82
N LEU A 163 -5.62 7.67 -29.51
CA LEU A 163 -5.70 8.96 -28.80
C LEU A 163 -4.66 9.96 -29.30
N MET A 164 -3.43 9.53 -29.56
CA MET A 164 -2.39 10.39 -30.11
C MET A 164 -2.74 10.87 -31.52
N LYS A 165 -3.17 9.94 -32.40
CA LYS A 165 -3.60 10.26 -33.77
C LYS A 165 -4.79 11.23 -33.80
N SER A 166 -5.78 11.04 -32.93
CA SER A 166 -6.94 11.93 -32.86
C SER A 166 -6.54 13.34 -32.39
N LYS A 167 -5.73 13.45 -31.33
CA LYS A 167 -5.20 14.76 -30.85
C LYS A 167 -4.38 15.49 -31.92
N LEU A 168 -3.52 14.78 -32.65
CA LEU A 168 -2.75 15.34 -33.77
C LEU A 168 -3.66 15.88 -34.88
N SER A 169 -4.70 15.12 -35.25
CA SER A 169 -5.65 15.56 -36.29
C SER A 169 -6.49 16.77 -35.86
N ALA A 170 -6.89 16.86 -34.58
CA ALA A 170 -7.63 17.99 -34.04
C ALA A 170 -6.76 19.26 -33.99
N ASN A 171 -5.51 19.14 -33.51
CA ASN A 171 -4.57 20.25 -33.53
C ASN A 171 -4.27 20.75 -34.94
N LYS A 172 -4.15 19.84 -35.93
CA LYS A 172 -3.96 20.23 -37.33
C LYS A 172 -5.15 21.03 -37.87
N LYS A 173 -6.38 20.61 -37.58
CA LYS A 173 -7.59 21.35 -37.97
C LYS A 173 -7.62 22.75 -37.35
N LEU A 174 -7.38 22.85 -36.04
CA LEU A 174 -7.28 24.13 -35.33
C LEU A 174 -6.23 25.06 -35.95
N THR A 175 -5.08 24.54 -36.36
CA THR A 175 -4.04 25.37 -37.00
C THR A 175 -4.38 25.81 -38.42
N GLU A 176 -5.19 25.05 -39.17
CA GLU A 176 -5.64 25.48 -40.49
C GLU A 176 -6.79 26.49 -40.39
N GLU A 177 -7.73 26.30 -39.46
CA GLU A 177 -8.83 27.26 -39.17
C GLU A 177 -8.28 28.64 -38.76
N VAL A 178 -7.26 28.68 -37.88
CA VAL A 178 -6.61 29.93 -37.47
C VAL A 178 -5.87 30.61 -38.63
N LYS A 179 -5.30 29.85 -39.57
CA LYS A 179 -4.63 30.43 -40.75
C LYS A 179 -5.63 31.00 -41.76
N GLU A 180 -6.77 30.33 -41.95
CA GLU A 180 -7.84 30.83 -42.82
C GLU A 180 -8.43 32.14 -42.29
N GLU A 181 -8.67 32.26 -40.97
CA GLU A 181 -9.14 33.52 -40.36
C GLU A 181 -8.17 34.68 -40.53
N ILE A 182 -6.85 34.45 -40.41
CA ILE A 182 -5.82 35.50 -40.56
C ILE A 182 -5.67 35.95 -42.03
N SER A 183 -6.02 35.11 -43.00
CA SER A 183 -5.87 35.41 -44.44
C SER A 183 -7.04 36.18 -45.06
N VAL A 184 -8.13 36.38 -44.33
CA VAL A 184 -9.35 37.09 -44.80
C VAL A 184 -9.34 38.58 -44.40
N ASP A 185 -8.43 38.98 -43.51
CA ASP A 185 -8.28 40.36 -43.00
C ASP A 185 -7.16 41.19 -43.69
N GLU A 186 -6.50 40.67 -44.74
CA GLU A 186 -5.57 41.40 -45.64
C GLU A 186 -6.20 41.68 -47.02
#